data_AF-A0A535UI32-F1
#
_entry.id   AF-A0A535UI32-F1
#
_cell.length_a   1.000
_cell.length_b   1.000
_cell.length_c   1.000
_cell.angle_alpha   90.00
_cell.angle_beta   90.00
_cell.angle_gamma   90.00
#
_symmetry.space_group_name_H-M   'P 1'
#
loop_
_entity.id
_entity.type
_entity.pdbx_description
1 polymer ?
#
loop_
_entity_poly.entity_id
_entity_poly.type
_entity_poly.pdbx_seq_one_letter_code
_entity_poly.pdbx_strand_id
1 'polypeptide(L)'
;MHADARREGRPLTNVDVELAWQLRNRSSAQDRVPPGRDRRQQPLTGVLAPFEVLFETELPAYQLPEELGRLYGRLGFADRVVYSNFVSSLDGVVALGTSFSAGSVISGKFEGDRFLMALLRACADAVVIGASTMRATPGHLWTPAHVYPDLASSFSALREMLGRAPQPRLVVLTAAGDLDVNHPALQKGATILTTHQGAERMGGRQPATCDVVILGRGKRFKVKRAFDELHERGFQVILTEGGPHLVGQLIAGQVLDEAFLTLSPVVAGRGKARRLGMVEGAELLPLMPVWSRLLSVRRQSDFLFLRYALPAT
;
A
#
# COMPACT_ATOMS: atom_id res chain seq x y z
N MET A 1 -27.80 18.98 -17.24
CA MET A 1 -28.06 20.30 -16.64
C MET A 1 -29.46 20.28 -16.07
N HIS A 2 -29.61 20.37 -14.75
CA HIS A 2 -30.85 20.90 -14.18
C HIS A 2 -30.50 21.66 -12.90
N ALA A 3 -30.78 22.96 -12.97
CA ALA A 3 -30.87 23.88 -11.87
C ALA A 3 -32.35 24.01 -11.45
N ASP A 4 -32.52 24.61 -10.28
CA ASP A 4 -33.76 25.02 -9.63
C ASP A 4 -34.55 23.95 -8.86
N ALA A 5 -34.34 23.96 -7.54
CA ALA A 5 -35.32 24.61 -6.68
C ALA A 5 -34.69 24.99 -5.33
N ARG A 6 -34.34 26.27 -5.18
CA ARG A 6 -34.23 26.90 -3.85
C ARG A 6 -35.65 27.06 -3.29
N ARG A 7 -35.91 26.54 -2.09
CA ARG A 7 -36.81 27.18 -1.10
C ARG A 7 -36.56 26.58 0.28
N GLU A 8 -36.09 27.43 1.19
CA GLU A 8 -36.07 27.18 2.64
C GLU A 8 -37.49 27.30 3.21
N GLY A 9 -37.82 26.47 4.21
CA GLY A 9 -38.93 26.78 5.11
C GLY A 9 -39.64 25.61 5.80
N ARG A 10 -39.03 25.09 6.89
CA ARG A 10 -39.66 24.49 8.10
C ARG A 10 -40.17 23.02 8.08
N PRO A 11 -40.26 22.39 9.28
CA PRO A 11 -39.68 21.07 9.54
C PRO A 11 -40.68 19.93 9.35
N LEU A 12 -40.24 18.85 8.68
CA LEU A 12 -40.99 17.59 8.67
C LEU A 12 -40.67 16.81 9.95
N THR A 13 -41.59 16.96 10.90
CA THR A 13 -41.75 16.09 12.05
C THR A 13 -42.14 14.68 11.59
N ASN A 14 -41.32 13.71 11.98
CA ASN A 14 -41.75 12.47 12.65
C ASN A 14 -42.67 11.51 11.85
N VAL A 15 -42.16 10.92 10.77
CA VAL A 15 -42.76 9.71 10.16
C VAL A 15 -41.73 8.60 9.84
N ASP A 16 -40.42 8.89 9.79
CA ASP A 16 -39.39 7.85 9.53
C ASP A 16 -38.88 7.10 10.77
N VAL A 17 -39.47 7.35 11.95
CA VAL A 17 -39.09 6.68 13.22
C VAL A 17 -39.96 5.42 13.47
N GLU A 18 -41.00 5.19 12.68
CA GLU A 18 -42.00 4.13 12.92
C GLU A 18 -41.73 2.81 12.17
N LEU A 19 -40.53 2.64 11.59
CA LEU A 19 -40.03 1.33 11.14
C LEU A 19 -38.93 0.75 12.05
N ALA A 20 -38.55 1.46 13.13
CA ALA A 20 -37.49 1.04 14.05
C ALA A 20 -37.98 0.46 15.40
N TRP A 21 -39.29 0.21 15.57
CA TRP A 21 -39.87 -0.18 16.87
C TRP A 21 -40.82 -1.39 16.86
N GLN A 22 -40.80 -2.25 15.84
CA GLN A 22 -41.61 -3.48 15.79
C GLN A 22 -40.84 -4.80 15.62
N LEU A 23 -39.63 -4.91 16.19
CA LEU A 23 -39.00 -6.22 16.44
C LEU A 23 -38.40 -6.38 17.85
N ARG A 24 -38.74 -5.47 18.79
CA ARG A 24 -38.53 -5.68 20.22
C ARG A 24 -39.80 -6.28 20.81
N ASN A 25 -39.99 -7.59 20.66
CA ASN A 25 -40.75 -8.46 21.58
C ASN A 25 -40.90 -9.86 21.00
N ARG A 26 -39.82 -10.64 20.99
CA ARG A 26 -39.90 -12.09 21.19
C ARG A 26 -38.77 -12.51 22.13
N SER A 27 -39.19 -13.13 23.23
CA SER A 27 -38.36 -13.50 24.37
C SER A 27 -37.66 -14.85 24.18
N SER A 28 -36.53 -14.97 24.89
CA SER A 28 -35.78 -16.16 25.34
C SER A 28 -35.34 -17.21 24.30
N ALA A 29 -34.06 -17.13 23.91
CA ALA A 29 -33.28 -18.28 23.47
C ALA A 29 -31.84 -18.18 24.02
N GLN A 30 -31.31 -19.32 24.42
CA GLN A 30 -30.14 -19.55 25.27
C GLN A 30 -28.81 -18.99 24.71
N ASP A 31 -27.92 -18.66 25.64
CA ASP A 31 -26.47 -18.60 25.45
C ASP A 31 -25.99 -19.77 24.58
N ARG A 32 -25.42 -19.44 23.42
CA ARG A 32 -24.39 -20.23 22.70
C ARG A 32 -23.93 -19.45 21.47
N VAL A 33 -22.71 -18.94 21.53
CA VAL A 33 -21.92 -18.60 20.35
C VAL A 33 -21.78 -19.88 19.52
N PRO A 34 -22.25 -19.93 18.25
CA PRO A 34 -22.01 -21.10 17.42
C PRO A 34 -20.51 -21.19 17.13
N PRO A 35 -19.84 -22.34 17.36
CA PRO A 35 -18.49 -22.52 16.87
C PRO A 35 -18.52 -22.40 15.35
N GLY A 36 -17.57 -21.63 14.81
CA GLY A 36 -17.41 -21.41 13.38
C GLY A 36 -17.44 -22.72 12.61
N ARG A 37 -18.33 -22.81 11.63
CA ARG A 37 -18.40 -23.96 10.72
C ARG A 37 -17.07 -24.09 9.97
N ASP A 38 -16.51 -25.29 10.12
CA ASP A 38 -15.42 -25.92 9.38
C ASP A 38 -14.30 -25.06 8.81
N ARG A 39 -13.32 -24.83 9.69
CA ARG A 39 -11.92 -24.54 9.36
C ARG A 39 -11.16 -25.81 8.92
N ARG A 40 -11.79 -26.68 8.13
CA ARG A 40 -11.23 -27.97 7.69
C ARG A 40 -11.27 -28.08 6.18
N GLN A 41 -10.44 -27.29 5.50
CA GLN A 41 -10.00 -27.58 4.13
C GLN A 41 -8.81 -26.71 3.67
N GLN A 42 -7.91 -26.32 4.56
CA GLN A 42 -6.56 -25.93 4.13
C GLN A 42 -5.66 -27.17 4.26
N PRO A 43 -5.14 -27.72 3.15
CA PRO A 43 -4.15 -28.77 3.22
C PRO A 43 -2.95 -28.23 3.99
N LEU A 44 -2.56 -28.94 5.05
CA LEU A 44 -1.31 -28.76 5.80
C LEU A 44 -0.09 -29.26 4.99
N THR A 45 -0.05 -28.94 3.70
CA THR A 45 1.08 -29.16 2.80
C THR A 45 1.26 -27.89 1.98
N GLY A 46 2.15 -27.02 2.48
CA GLY A 46 2.25 -25.60 2.14
C GLY A 46 2.95 -25.32 0.82
N VAL A 47 2.17 -25.17 -0.25
CA VAL A 47 2.60 -24.51 -1.48
C VAL A 47 1.48 -23.55 -1.89
N LEU A 48 1.81 -22.27 -2.04
CA LEU A 48 0.89 -21.24 -2.53
C LEU A 48 0.31 -21.67 -3.89
N ALA A 49 -1.01 -21.61 -4.06
CA ALA A 49 -1.61 -21.89 -5.37
C ALA A 49 -1.21 -20.80 -6.38
N PRO A 50 -0.97 -21.12 -7.67
CA PRO A 50 -0.72 -20.09 -8.67
C PRO A 50 -1.85 -19.07 -8.79
N PHE A 51 -1.50 -17.86 -9.18
CA PHE A 51 -2.44 -16.79 -9.49
C PHE A 51 -3.10 -17.08 -10.84
N GLU A 52 -4.42 -17.10 -10.85
CA GLU A 52 -5.21 -17.19 -12.07
C GLU A 52 -5.10 -15.85 -12.82
N VAL A 53 -4.66 -15.87 -14.09
CA VAL A 53 -4.61 -14.68 -14.93
C VAL A 53 -5.99 -14.48 -15.57
N LEU A 54 -6.71 -13.44 -15.12
CA LEU A 54 -8.03 -13.10 -15.67
C LEU A 54 -7.93 -12.11 -16.85
N PHE A 55 -6.93 -11.25 -16.81
CA PHE A 55 -6.67 -10.25 -17.84
C PHE A 55 -5.20 -9.83 -17.78
N GLU A 56 -4.53 -9.67 -18.92
CA GLU A 56 -3.19 -9.10 -19.00
C GLU A 56 -2.99 -8.47 -20.38
N THR A 57 -2.48 -7.24 -20.41
CA THR A 57 -2.03 -6.58 -21.64
C THR A 57 -0.58 -6.96 -21.97
N GLU A 58 -0.09 -6.59 -23.15
CA GLU A 58 1.33 -6.72 -23.45
C GLU A 58 2.15 -5.80 -22.54
N LEU A 59 2.91 -6.41 -21.64
CA LEU A 59 3.71 -5.74 -20.62
C LEU A 59 5.17 -6.22 -20.68
N PRO A 60 6.12 -5.37 -20.24
CA PRO A 60 7.49 -5.81 -19.98
C PRO A 60 7.49 -7.05 -19.09
N ALA A 61 8.40 -7.98 -19.37
CA ALA A 61 8.55 -9.21 -18.61
C ALA A 61 10.02 -9.43 -18.28
N TYR A 62 10.31 -9.60 -17.00
CA TYR A 62 11.61 -10.06 -16.54
C TYR A 62 11.71 -11.58 -16.72
N GLN A 63 12.94 -12.08 -16.80
CA GLN A 63 13.20 -13.48 -16.60
C GLN A 63 13.06 -13.78 -15.10
N LEU A 64 11.95 -14.38 -14.70
CA LEU A 64 11.72 -14.77 -13.31
C LEU A 64 12.34 -16.14 -13.02
N PRO A 65 12.87 -16.36 -11.80
CA PRO A 65 13.10 -17.70 -11.28
C PRO A 65 11.85 -18.58 -11.46
N GLU A 66 12.07 -19.87 -11.79
CA GLU A 66 11.00 -20.79 -12.20
C GLU A 66 9.83 -20.83 -11.22
N GLU A 67 10.11 -20.84 -9.92
CA GLU A 67 9.11 -20.89 -8.87
C GLU A 67 8.25 -19.61 -8.82
N LEU A 68 8.86 -18.43 -8.96
CA LEU A 68 8.12 -17.16 -9.00
C LEU A 68 7.28 -17.06 -10.27
N GLY A 69 7.83 -17.49 -11.40
CA GLY A 69 7.13 -17.54 -12.69
C GLY A 69 5.95 -18.52 -12.67
N ARG A 70 6.10 -19.68 -12.03
CA ARG A 70 5.03 -20.68 -11.84
C ARG A 70 3.89 -20.13 -10.99
N LEU A 71 4.19 -19.33 -9.96
CA LEU A 71 3.18 -18.77 -9.06
C LEU A 71 2.47 -17.56 -9.66
N TYR A 72 3.20 -16.60 -10.22
CA TYR A 72 2.63 -15.31 -10.63
C TYR A 72 2.40 -15.16 -12.14
N GLY A 73 3.04 -16.00 -12.95
CA GLY A 73 3.16 -15.80 -14.40
C GLY A 73 4.21 -14.73 -14.72
N ARG A 74 3.85 -13.74 -15.55
CA ARG A 74 4.75 -12.69 -16.00
C ARG A 74 4.75 -11.50 -15.05
N LEU A 75 5.92 -10.89 -14.83
CA LEU A 75 6.04 -9.59 -14.19
C LEU A 75 7.27 -8.87 -14.74
N GLY A 76 7.15 -7.57 -14.95
CA GLY A 76 8.23 -6.70 -15.37
C GLY A 76 7.76 -5.26 -15.41
N PHE A 77 8.73 -4.36 -15.49
CA PHE A 77 8.51 -2.91 -15.54
C PHE A 77 9.37 -2.29 -16.63
N ALA A 78 9.05 -1.05 -16.99
CA ALA A 78 9.95 -0.21 -17.77
C ALA A 78 11.28 0.04 -17.01
N ASP A 79 12.32 0.47 -17.74
CA ASP A 79 13.64 0.72 -17.16
C ASP A 79 13.62 1.76 -16.03
N ARG A 80 12.70 2.72 -16.12
CA ARG A 80 12.39 3.71 -15.09
C ARG A 80 10.90 3.70 -14.80
N VAL A 81 10.55 3.49 -13.53
CA VAL A 81 9.15 3.42 -13.09
C VAL A 81 9.04 3.72 -11.60
N VAL A 82 7.98 4.43 -11.22
CA VAL A 82 7.49 4.56 -9.86
C VAL A 82 6.17 3.84 -9.75
N TYR A 83 6.08 2.83 -8.89
CA TYR A 83 4.87 2.06 -8.71
C TYR A 83 4.49 1.96 -7.25
N SER A 84 3.19 1.86 -6.98
CA SER A 84 2.65 1.74 -5.63
C SER A 84 2.08 0.36 -5.39
N ASN A 85 2.04 -0.08 -4.13
CA ASN A 85 1.37 -1.31 -3.74
C ASN A 85 0.44 -1.06 -2.55
N PHE A 86 -0.84 -1.37 -2.72
CA PHE A 86 -1.88 -1.24 -1.70
C PHE A 86 -2.76 -2.47 -1.61
N VAL A 87 -3.34 -2.67 -0.43
CA VAL A 87 -4.52 -3.51 -0.26
C VAL A 87 -5.70 -2.64 0.16
N SER A 88 -6.88 -2.90 -0.40
CA SER A 88 -8.12 -2.21 -0.05
C SER A 88 -9.24 -3.19 0.26
N SER A 89 -10.15 -2.78 1.16
CA SER A 89 -11.46 -3.41 1.31
C SER A 89 -12.34 -3.17 0.07
N LEU A 90 -13.43 -3.92 -0.06
CA LEU A 90 -14.43 -3.74 -1.13
C LEU A 90 -15.00 -2.32 -1.18
N ASP A 91 -15.12 -1.65 -0.03
CA ASP A 91 -15.63 -0.27 0.10
C ASP A 91 -14.52 0.79 0.13
N GLY A 92 -13.33 0.46 -0.38
CA GLY A 92 -12.26 1.43 -0.68
C GLY A 92 -11.50 1.95 0.54
N VAL A 93 -11.45 1.20 1.66
CA VAL A 93 -10.63 1.55 2.82
C VAL A 93 -9.26 0.88 2.68
N VAL A 94 -8.18 1.63 2.90
CA VAL A 94 -6.79 1.11 2.88
C VAL A 94 -6.05 1.34 4.18
N ALA A 95 -6.53 2.25 5.04
CA ALA A 95 -5.91 2.54 6.34
C ALA A 95 -6.93 2.60 7.47
N LEU A 96 -6.55 2.06 8.63
CA LEU A 96 -7.35 1.94 9.85
C LEU A 96 -6.67 2.70 11.01
N GLY A 97 -6.87 4.01 11.10
CA GLY A 97 -6.34 4.82 12.21
C GLY A 97 -4.85 4.60 12.54
N THR A 98 -4.45 4.85 13.79
CA THR A 98 -3.03 4.93 14.21
C THR A 98 -2.54 3.72 15.02
N SER A 99 -3.30 2.63 15.14
CA SER A 99 -2.99 1.57 16.11
C SER A 99 -2.66 0.20 15.51
N PHE A 100 -2.89 -0.03 14.22
CA PHE A 100 -2.64 -1.32 13.59
C PHE A 100 -2.07 -1.17 12.18
N SER A 101 -1.27 -2.15 11.74
CA SER A 101 -0.95 -2.35 10.33
C SER A 101 -2.25 -2.64 9.57
N ALA A 102 -2.82 -1.60 8.96
CA ALA A 102 -4.08 -1.71 8.24
C ALA A 102 -4.02 -2.78 7.14
N GLY A 103 -2.88 -2.88 6.44
CA GLY A 103 -2.68 -3.88 5.40
C GLY A 103 -2.83 -5.32 5.90
N SER A 104 -2.26 -5.66 7.06
CA SER A 104 -2.41 -7.00 7.65
C SER A 104 -3.86 -7.33 8.03
N VAL A 105 -4.61 -6.33 8.51
CA VAL A 105 -6.01 -6.51 8.92
C VAL A 105 -6.91 -6.64 7.70
N ILE A 106 -6.74 -5.77 6.70
CA ILE A 106 -7.57 -5.73 5.50
C ILE A 106 -7.31 -6.97 4.62
N SER A 107 -6.05 -7.37 4.45
CA SER A 107 -5.71 -8.60 3.71
C SER A 107 -6.02 -9.88 4.50
N GLY A 108 -6.28 -9.79 5.80
CA GLY A 108 -6.35 -10.97 6.67
C GLY A 108 -5.03 -11.76 6.73
N LYS A 109 -3.89 -11.12 6.40
CA LYS A 109 -2.57 -11.76 6.19
C LYS A 109 -2.60 -12.85 5.12
N PHE A 110 -3.47 -12.72 4.12
CA PHE A 110 -3.56 -13.65 3.01
C PHE A 110 -2.19 -13.86 2.34
N GLU A 111 -1.81 -15.12 2.13
CA GLU A 111 -0.48 -15.47 1.65
C GLU A 111 -0.19 -14.93 0.26
N GLY A 112 -1.19 -14.87 -0.62
CA GLY A 112 -1.08 -14.26 -1.94
C GLY A 112 -0.69 -12.78 -1.90
N ASP A 113 -1.32 -12.00 -1.02
CA ASP A 113 -1.01 -10.57 -0.86
C ASP A 113 0.41 -10.37 -0.32
N ARG A 114 0.82 -11.20 0.65
CA ARG A 114 2.19 -11.19 1.18
C ARG A 114 3.22 -11.60 0.11
N PHE A 115 2.91 -12.63 -0.68
CA PHE A 115 3.75 -13.08 -1.78
C PHE A 115 3.93 -11.97 -2.82
N LEU A 116 2.83 -11.34 -3.27
CA LEU A 116 2.91 -10.25 -4.24
C LEU A 116 3.70 -9.06 -3.67
N MET A 117 3.47 -8.68 -2.41
CA MET A 117 4.26 -7.64 -1.76
C MET A 117 5.76 -7.97 -1.74
N ALA A 118 6.14 -9.22 -1.43
CA ALA A 118 7.54 -9.64 -1.46
C ALA A 118 8.12 -9.62 -2.89
N LEU A 119 7.37 -10.10 -3.88
CA LEU A 119 7.75 -10.08 -5.29
C LEU A 119 7.96 -8.64 -5.80
N LEU A 120 7.05 -7.72 -5.49
CA LEU A 120 7.15 -6.31 -5.88
C LEU A 120 8.36 -5.62 -5.23
N ARG A 121 8.66 -5.94 -3.97
CA ARG A 121 9.89 -5.48 -3.30
C ARG A 121 11.15 -6.08 -3.92
N ALA A 122 11.09 -7.32 -4.41
CA ALA A 122 12.22 -7.97 -5.06
C ALA A 122 12.57 -7.29 -6.39
N CYS A 123 11.59 -6.76 -7.13
CA CYS A 123 11.84 -6.00 -8.36
C CYS A 123 12.41 -4.58 -8.12
N ALA A 124 12.21 -4.00 -6.94
CA ALA A 124 12.53 -2.60 -6.66
C ALA A 124 14.03 -2.35 -6.39
N ASP A 125 14.52 -1.21 -6.85
CA ASP A 125 15.78 -0.64 -6.36
C ASP A 125 15.62 -0.10 -4.93
N ALA A 126 14.50 0.59 -4.69
CA ALA A 126 14.19 1.24 -3.42
C ALA A 126 12.71 1.08 -3.05
N VAL A 127 12.44 1.00 -1.75
CA VAL A 127 11.09 0.99 -1.18
C VAL A 127 10.88 2.28 -0.38
N VAL A 128 9.98 3.14 -0.86
CA VAL A 128 9.69 4.46 -0.28
C VAL A 128 8.45 4.40 0.61
N ILE A 129 8.60 4.85 1.85
CA ILE A 129 7.51 5.01 2.81
C ILE A 129 7.50 6.38 3.46
N GLY A 130 6.34 6.78 4.00
CA GLY A 130 6.25 7.92 4.90
C GLY A 130 6.53 7.53 6.36
N ALA A 131 7.01 8.47 7.16
CA ALA A 131 7.28 8.26 8.59
C ALA A 131 6.08 7.71 9.38
N SER A 132 4.85 8.09 9.02
CA SER A 132 3.64 7.55 9.66
C SER A 132 3.47 6.06 9.42
N THR A 133 3.82 5.56 8.23
CA THR A 133 3.79 4.12 7.93
C THR A 133 4.80 3.38 8.81
N MET A 134 6.01 3.92 8.94
CA MET A 134 7.04 3.35 9.81
C MET A 134 6.57 3.25 11.27
N ARG A 135 6.02 4.32 11.83
CA ARG A 135 5.51 4.32 13.22
C ARG A 135 4.37 3.32 13.44
N ALA A 136 3.54 3.07 12.42
CA ALA A 136 2.45 2.11 12.52
C ALA A 136 2.93 0.64 12.52
N THR A 137 4.22 0.38 12.24
CA THR A 137 4.77 -0.97 12.07
C THR A 137 6.15 -1.15 12.75
N PRO A 138 6.24 -1.03 14.09
CA PRO A 138 7.50 -0.85 14.83
C PRO A 138 8.54 -1.99 14.71
N GLY A 139 8.18 -3.16 14.17
CA GLY A 139 9.07 -4.31 13.96
C GLY A 139 9.23 -4.74 12.51
N HIS A 140 8.69 -3.97 11.56
CA HIS A 140 8.60 -4.40 10.16
C HIS A 140 9.87 -4.08 9.38
N LEU A 141 10.27 -5.00 8.50
CA LEU A 141 11.34 -4.76 7.53
C LEU A 141 10.76 -4.73 6.11
N TRP A 142 11.19 -3.75 5.32
CA TRP A 142 10.76 -3.57 3.93
C TRP A 142 11.53 -4.44 2.93
N THR A 143 11.87 -5.67 3.34
CA THR A 143 12.58 -6.65 2.50
C THR A 143 11.62 -7.72 1.99
N PRO A 144 11.93 -8.39 0.86
CA PRO A 144 11.13 -9.51 0.36
C PRO A 144 11.04 -10.66 1.38
N ALA A 145 12.19 -11.12 1.88
CA ALA A 145 12.30 -12.26 2.80
C ALA A 145 11.61 -12.05 4.15
N HIS A 146 11.43 -10.79 4.60
CA HIS A 146 10.69 -10.53 5.85
C HIS A 146 9.18 -10.77 5.70
N VAL A 147 8.63 -10.50 4.52
CA VAL A 147 7.20 -10.65 4.26
C VAL A 147 6.85 -12.06 3.81
N TYR A 148 7.71 -12.69 3.02
CA TYR A 148 7.47 -14.03 2.53
C TYR A 148 8.77 -14.85 2.61
N PRO A 149 9.08 -15.41 3.80
CA PRO A 149 10.36 -16.07 4.05
C PRO A 149 10.56 -17.36 3.26
N ASP A 150 9.49 -18.09 2.97
CA ASP A 150 9.55 -19.41 2.32
C ASP A 150 10.17 -19.37 0.92
N LEU A 151 10.16 -18.18 0.27
CA LEU A 151 10.72 -17.95 -1.07
C LEU A 151 11.90 -16.96 -1.04
N ALA A 152 12.56 -16.78 0.10
CA ALA A 152 13.66 -15.83 0.25
C ALA A 152 14.80 -16.05 -0.76
N SER A 153 15.16 -17.32 -1.04
CA SER A 153 16.16 -17.68 -2.05
C SER A 153 15.71 -17.27 -3.46
N SER A 154 14.47 -17.56 -3.80
CA SER A 154 13.87 -17.21 -5.11
C SER A 154 13.82 -15.68 -5.31
N PHE A 155 13.52 -14.90 -4.27
CA PHE A 155 13.62 -13.44 -4.34
C PHE A 155 15.06 -12.94 -4.47
N SER A 156 16.02 -13.57 -3.80
CA SER A 156 17.45 -13.22 -3.94
C SER A 156 17.93 -13.47 -5.37
N ALA A 157 17.62 -14.64 -5.92
CA ALA A 157 17.97 -15.02 -7.29
C ALA A 157 17.36 -14.02 -8.30
N LEU A 158 16.10 -13.62 -8.13
CA LEU A 158 15.49 -12.59 -8.97
C LEU A 158 16.28 -11.27 -8.93
N ARG A 159 16.69 -10.83 -7.73
CA ARG A 159 17.46 -9.58 -7.60
C ARG A 159 18.82 -9.66 -8.28
N GLU A 160 19.51 -10.78 -8.15
CA GLU A 160 20.79 -11.04 -8.82
C GLU A 160 20.62 -11.02 -10.34
N MET A 161 19.59 -11.70 -10.87
CA MET A 161 19.27 -11.70 -12.31
C MET A 161 18.95 -10.30 -12.85
N LEU A 162 18.34 -9.44 -12.03
CA LEU A 162 18.05 -8.05 -12.36
C LEU A 162 19.23 -7.09 -12.14
N GLY A 163 20.39 -7.60 -11.69
CA GLY A 163 21.55 -6.76 -11.37
C GLY A 163 21.30 -5.78 -10.21
N ARG A 164 20.39 -6.13 -9.29
CA ARG A 164 19.98 -5.29 -8.16
C ARG A 164 20.83 -5.61 -6.92
N ALA A 165 20.98 -4.63 -6.03
CA ALA A 165 21.62 -4.86 -4.73
C ALA A 165 20.90 -5.98 -3.94
N PRO A 166 21.56 -6.71 -3.03
CA PRO A 166 20.94 -7.87 -2.34
C PRO A 166 19.63 -7.58 -1.61
N GLN A 167 19.40 -6.34 -1.18
CA GLN A 167 18.14 -5.86 -0.61
C GLN A 167 17.78 -4.51 -1.24
N PRO A 168 16.48 -4.19 -1.41
CA PRO A 168 16.08 -2.86 -1.84
C PRO A 168 16.43 -1.83 -0.76
N ARG A 169 16.82 -0.62 -1.17
CA ARG A 169 17.10 0.47 -0.22
C ARG A 169 15.77 0.95 0.39
N LEU A 170 15.65 0.88 1.71
CA LEU A 170 14.55 1.56 2.39
C LEU A 170 14.75 3.07 2.33
N VAL A 171 13.72 3.79 1.90
CA VAL A 171 13.69 5.25 1.86
C VAL A 171 12.54 5.75 2.72
N VAL A 172 12.84 6.63 3.67
CA VAL A 172 11.86 7.18 4.61
C VAL A 172 11.68 8.67 4.36
N LEU A 173 10.47 9.07 3.98
CA LEU A 173 10.10 10.47 3.82
C LEU A 173 9.56 11.03 5.13
N THR A 174 10.20 12.09 5.65
CA THR A 174 9.76 12.75 6.87
C THR A 174 10.01 14.25 6.84
N ALA A 175 8.97 15.07 6.91
CA ALA A 175 9.17 16.53 7.02
C ALA A 175 9.67 16.93 8.42
N ALA A 176 9.18 16.25 9.46
CA ALA A 176 9.35 16.63 10.85
C ALA A 176 10.57 16.00 11.54
N GLY A 177 11.24 15.03 10.92
CA GLY A 177 12.36 14.29 11.54
C GLY A 177 11.94 13.41 12.72
N ASP A 178 10.63 13.18 12.91
CA ASP A 178 10.09 12.39 14.02
C ASP A 178 10.12 10.90 13.67
N LEU A 179 11.27 10.28 13.89
CA LEU A 179 11.56 8.86 13.66
C LEU A 179 12.10 8.23 14.94
N ASP A 180 11.66 7.01 15.20
CA ASP A 180 12.29 6.18 16.23
C ASP A 180 13.59 5.59 15.65
N VAL A 181 14.72 6.12 16.09
CA VAL A 181 16.05 5.69 15.62
C VAL A 181 16.34 4.23 15.96
N ASN A 182 15.65 3.64 16.95
CA ASN A 182 15.78 2.24 17.33
C ASN A 182 14.94 1.30 16.45
N HIS A 183 14.15 1.83 15.53
CA HIS A 183 13.35 1.01 14.62
C HIS A 183 14.26 0.03 13.86
N PRO A 184 13.98 -1.30 13.84
CA PRO A 184 14.88 -2.30 13.24
C PRO A 184 15.24 -2.02 11.79
N ALA A 185 14.30 -1.45 11.02
CA ALA A 185 14.55 -1.06 9.64
C ALA A 185 15.55 0.09 9.49
N LEU A 186 15.61 1.04 10.44
CA LEU A 186 16.64 2.09 10.44
C LEU A 186 18.00 1.51 10.87
N GLN A 187 18.02 0.59 11.83
CA GLN A 187 19.25 -0.08 12.25
C GLN A 187 19.90 -0.87 11.09
N LYS A 188 19.08 -1.52 10.25
CA LYS A 188 19.55 -2.18 9.02
C LYS A 188 20.06 -1.22 7.94
N GLY A 189 19.66 0.04 7.99
CA GLY A 189 20.10 1.09 7.07
C GLY A 189 18.99 1.57 6.12
N ALA A 190 18.83 2.89 6.06
CA ALA A 190 17.83 3.57 5.24
C ALA A 190 18.32 4.94 4.75
N THR A 191 17.76 5.42 3.65
CA THR A 191 17.91 6.81 3.21
C THR A 191 16.75 7.64 3.78
N ILE A 192 17.05 8.66 4.57
CA ILE A 192 16.06 9.53 5.19
C ILE A 192 16.01 10.85 4.40
N LEU A 193 14.94 11.06 3.64
CA LEU A 193 14.69 12.31 2.93
C LEU A 193 13.84 13.23 3.82
N THR A 194 14.40 14.37 4.20
CA THR A 194 13.83 15.26 5.20
C THR A 194 13.97 16.74 4.85
N THR A 195 13.40 17.61 5.67
CA THR A 195 13.63 19.07 5.61
C THR A 195 14.82 19.45 6.48
N HIS A 196 15.34 20.67 6.33
CA HIS A 196 16.39 21.19 7.24
C HIS A 196 15.96 21.09 8.71
N GLN A 197 14.73 21.52 9.03
CA GLN A 197 14.18 21.45 10.39
C GLN A 197 14.06 20.00 10.89
N GLY A 198 13.69 19.07 10.02
CA GLY A 198 13.64 17.65 10.36
C GLY A 198 15.02 17.07 10.67
N ALA A 199 16.03 17.43 9.87
CA ALA A 199 17.42 17.04 10.12
C ALA A 199 17.95 17.61 11.45
N GLU A 200 17.69 18.89 11.75
CA GLU A 200 18.04 19.52 13.03
C GLU A 200 17.40 18.79 14.20
N ARG A 201 16.10 18.44 14.09
CA ARG A 201 15.41 17.70 15.16
C ARG A 201 16.01 16.30 15.34
N MET A 202 16.39 15.61 14.28
CA MET A 202 17.07 14.32 14.40
C MET A 202 18.42 14.47 15.11
N GLY A 203 19.13 15.58 14.89
CA GLY A 203 20.33 15.94 15.64
C GLY A 203 21.46 14.92 15.48
N GLY A 204 21.53 14.22 14.33
CA GLY A 204 22.53 13.19 14.07
C GLY A 204 22.31 11.87 14.80
N ARG A 205 21.15 11.66 15.45
CA ARG A 205 20.85 10.44 16.24
C ARG A 205 20.53 9.21 15.39
N GLN A 206 20.41 9.36 14.07
CA GLN A 206 20.15 8.22 13.18
C GLN A 206 21.34 7.24 13.19
N PRO A 207 21.10 5.93 12.97
CA PRO A 207 22.17 4.94 12.85
C PRO A 207 23.17 5.28 11.73
N ALA A 208 24.43 4.88 11.89
CA ALA A 208 25.48 5.11 10.87
C ALA A 208 25.19 4.40 9.52
N THR A 209 24.32 3.40 9.53
CA THR A 209 23.81 2.70 8.34
C THR A 209 22.81 3.55 7.54
N CYS A 210 22.33 4.65 8.11
CA CYS A 210 21.43 5.60 7.47
C CYS A 210 22.17 6.81 6.88
N ASP A 211 21.74 7.24 5.71
CA ASP A 211 22.11 8.54 5.14
C ASP A 211 20.93 9.51 5.22
N VAL A 212 21.20 10.80 5.46
CA VAL A 212 20.18 11.84 5.58
C VAL A 212 20.35 12.83 4.43
N VAL A 213 19.24 13.09 3.74
CA VAL A 213 19.19 13.98 2.58
C VAL A 213 18.21 15.11 2.85
N ILE A 214 18.69 16.34 2.72
CA ILE A 214 17.92 17.55 3.06
C ILE A 214 17.30 18.14 1.79
N LEU A 215 15.99 17.99 1.65
CA LEU A 215 15.18 18.50 0.55
C LEU A 215 14.66 19.91 0.87
N GLY A 216 15.57 20.89 0.88
CA GLY A 216 15.24 22.31 1.03
C GLY A 216 15.09 22.80 2.48
N ARG A 217 14.86 24.12 2.59
CA ARG A 217 14.91 24.88 3.88
C ARG A 217 13.53 25.12 4.51
N GLY A 218 12.44 24.78 3.84
CA GLY A 218 11.07 25.02 4.31
C GLY A 218 10.54 23.94 5.27
N LYS A 219 9.35 24.17 5.85
CA LYS A 219 8.65 23.21 6.74
C LYS A 219 8.18 21.93 6.03
N ARG A 220 8.16 21.93 4.70
CA ARG A 220 7.75 20.82 3.82
C ARG A 220 8.61 20.83 2.56
N PHE A 221 8.69 19.69 1.90
CA PHE A 221 9.30 19.55 0.57
C PHE A 221 8.27 19.01 -0.42
N LYS A 222 8.47 19.30 -1.72
CA LYS A 222 7.66 18.72 -2.79
C LYS A 222 8.06 17.26 -2.96
N VAL A 223 7.10 16.33 -2.96
CA VAL A 223 7.36 14.90 -3.13
C VAL A 223 8.07 14.60 -4.46
N LYS A 224 7.71 15.31 -5.54
CA LYS A 224 8.41 15.18 -6.82
C LYS A 224 9.93 15.34 -6.68
N ARG A 225 10.39 16.35 -5.92
CA ARG A 225 11.82 16.57 -5.68
C ARG A 225 12.48 15.39 -4.95
N ALA A 226 11.75 14.72 -4.06
CA ALA A 226 12.26 13.54 -3.37
C ALA A 226 12.51 12.38 -4.34
N PHE A 227 11.61 12.18 -5.31
CA PHE A 227 11.79 11.15 -6.33
C PHE A 227 12.80 11.56 -7.40
N ASP A 228 12.91 12.84 -7.74
CA ASP A 228 13.98 13.34 -8.61
C ASP A 228 15.36 13.04 -8.00
N GLU A 229 15.56 13.33 -6.70
CA GLU A 229 16.78 13.00 -5.95
C GLU A 229 17.08 11.49 -5.93
N LEU A 230 16.06 10.63 -5.80
CA LEU A 230 16.25 9.18 -5.84
C LEU A 230 16.74 8.71 -7.21
N HIS A 231 16.20 9.28 -8.29
CA HIS A 231 16.66 8.97 -9.65
C HIS A 231 18.07 9.48 -9.92
N GLU A 232 18.44 10.67 -9.41
CA GLU A 232 19.81 11.20 -9.48
C GLU A 232 20.83 10.29 -8.77
N ARG A 233 20.38 9.55 -7.74
CA ARG A 233 21.17 8.53 -7.04
C ARG A 233 21.18 7.16 -7.74
N GLY A 234 20.53 7.06 -8.90
CA GLY A 234 20.51 5.85 -9.72
C GLY A 234 19.40 4.86 -9.41
N PHE A 235 18.46 5.18 -8.51
CA PHE A 235 17.28 4.34 -8.31
C PHE A 235 16.28 4.56 -9.45
N GLN A 236 16.05 3.55 -10.30
CA GLN A 236 15.19 3.68 -11.49
C GLN A 236 13.84 3.00 -11.31
N VAL A 237 13.80 1.89 -10.57
CA VAL A 237 12.58 1.10 -10.30
C VAL A 237 12.22 1.28 -8.83
N ILE A 238 11.28 2.19 -8.55
CA ILE A 238 10.97 2.64 -7.18
C ILE A 238 9.57 2.17 -6.77
N LEU A 239 9.50 1.34 -5.73
CA LEU A 239 8.25 0.95 -5.10
C LEU A 239 7.89 1.96 -4.00
N THR A 240 6.63 2.39 -3.92
CA THR A 240 6.10 3.07 -2.75
C THR A 240 5.02 2.23 -2.04
N GLU A 241 5.21 2.05 -0.73
CA GLU A 241 4.23 1.42 0.18
C GLU A 241 3.78 2.43 1.28
N GLY A 242 4.05 3.71 1.04
CA GLY A 242 3.87 4.80 1.98
C GLY A 242 2.56 5.54 1.76
N GLY A 243 1.88 5.87 2.86
CA GLY A 243 0.43 5.84 2.92
C GLY A 243 -0.35 6.87 2.07
N PRO A 244 -1.69 6.92 2.27
CA PRO A 244 -2.61 7.60 1.35
C PRO A 244 -2.30 9.06 1.02
N HIS A 245 -1.68 9.79 1.95
CA HIS A 245 -1.28 11.17 1.73
C HIS A 245 -0.07 11.29 0.80
N LEU A 246 0.88 10.35 0.89
CA LEU A 246 2.03 10.30 -0.01
C LEU A 246 1.56 9.93 -1.42
N VAL A 247 0.73 8.90 -1.57
CA VAL A 247 0.15 8.54 -2.87
C VAL A 247 -0.65 9.68 -3.47
N GLY A 248 -1.48 10.37 -2.67
CA GLY A 248 -2.20 11.55 -3.16
C GLY A 248 -1.26 12.63 -3.71
N GLN A 249 -0.13 12.87 -3.03
CA GLN A 249 0.90 13.80 -3.51
C GLN A 249 1.63 13.30 -4.76
N LEU A 250 1.86 12.00 -4.89
CA LEU A 250 2.50 11.42 -6.07
C LEU A 250 1.60 11.49 -7.30
N ILE A 251 0.31 11.20 -7.15
CA ILE A 251 -0.66 11.29 -8.24
C ILE A 251 -0.86 12.76 -8.65
N ALA A 252 -1.08 13.66 -7.69
CA ALA A 252 -1.21 15.09 -7.97
C ALA A 252 0.07 15.70 -8.58
N GLY A 253 1.23 15.13 -8.24
CA GLY A 253 2.52 15.52 -8.78
C GLY A 253 2.94 14.79 -10.05
N GLN A 254 2.10 13.91 -10.61
CA GLN A 254 2.38 13.10 -11.81
C GLN A 254 3.70 12.31 -11.69
N VAL A 255 3.95 11.74 -10.52
CA VAL A 255 5.16 10.96 -10.22
C VAL A 255 4.88 9.46 -10.23
N LEU A 256 3.65 9.05 -9.94
CA LEU A 256 3.27 7.64 -9.87
C LEU A 256 2.89 7.14 -11.26
N ASP A 257 3.62 6.15 -11.78
CA ASP A 257 3.39 5.56 -13.10
C ASP A 257 2.42 4.38 -13.03
N GLU A 258 2.51 3.56 -11.99
CA GLU A 258 1.67 2.37 -11.85
C GLU A 258 1.13 2.15 -10.43
N ALA A 259 -0.06 1.55 -10.34
CA ALA A 259 -0.69 1.18 -9.08
C ALA A 259 -1.03 -0.30 -9.05
N PHE A 260 -0.42 -1.02 -8.11
CA PHE A 260 -0.83 -2.36 -7.69
C PHE A 260 -1.83 -2.24 -6.56
N LEU A 261 -2.99 -2.87 -6.74
CA LEU A 261 -4.07 -2.86 -5.78
C LEU A 261 -4.59 -4.29 -5.57
N THR A 262 -4.37 -4.83 -4.39
CA THR A 262 -5.08 -6.00 -3.91
C THR A 262 -6.47 -5.59 -3.42
N LEU A 263 -7.52 -6.07 -4.07
CA LEU A 263 -8.90 -5.94 -3.60
C LEU A 263 -9.22 -7.15 -2.70
N SER A 264 -9.31 -6.89 -1.40
CA SER A 264 -9.70 -7.87 -0.39
C SER A 264 -11.22 -8.03 -0.34
N PRO A 265 -11.75 -9.25 -0.15
CA PRO A 265 -13.19 -9.50 -0.04
C PRO A 265 -13.81 -8.97 1.27
N VAL A 266 -13.03 -8.27 2.11
CA VAL A 266 -13.53 -7.66 3.35
C VAL A 266 -14.29 -6.36 3.06
N VAL A 267 -15.36 -6.11 3.81
CA VAL A 267 -16.05 -4.80 3.88
C VAL A 267 -15.64 -4.13 5.18
N ALA A 268 -15.14 -2.90 5.09
CA ALA A 268 -14.58 -2.19 6.23
C ALA A 268 -15.63 -1.31 6.93
N GLY A 269 -16.46 -0.61 6.16
CA GLY A 269 -17.43 0.39 6.64
C GLY A 269 -16.76 1.70 7.08
N ARG A 270 -17.56 2.74 7.36
CA ARG A 270 -17.11 4.03 7.91
C ARG A 270 -17.97 4.44 9.10
N GLY A 271 -17.35 5.04 10.13
CA GLY A 271 -18.00 5.42 11.39
C GLY A 271 -17.11 6.38 12.17
N LYS A 272 -17.09 6.30 13.51
CA LYS A 272 -16.29 7.22 14.35
C LYS A 272 -14.77 7.07 14.15
N ALA A 273 -14.30 5.86 13.86
CA ALA A 273 -12.88 5.62 13.64
C ALA A 273 -12.43 6.17 12.28
N ARG A 274 -11.27 6.83 12.25
CA ARG A 274 -10.68 7.35 11.01
C ARG A 274 -10.31 6.20 10.07
N ARG A 275 -10.85 6.24 8.86
CA ARG A 275 -10.59 5.27 7.79
C ARG A 275 -10.31 6.02 6.50
N LEU A 276 -9.19 5.70 5.87
CA LEU A 276 -8.69 6.44 4.71
C LEU A 276 -8.91 5.66 3.43
N GLY A 277 -9.18 6.38 2.35
CA GLY A 277 -9.09 5.86 0.98
C GLY A 277 -7.64 5.76 0.51
N MET A 278 -7.43 5.25 -0.70
CA MET A 278 -6.10 5.14 -1.32
C MET A 278 -5.43 6.51 -1.51
N VAL A 279 -6.23 7.55 -1.78
CA VAL A 279 -5.79 8.93 -1.98
C VAL A 279 -6.35 9.80 -0.88
N GLU A 280 -5.47 10.50 -0.15
CA GLU A 280 -5.83 11.47 0.87
C GLU A 280 -5.03 12.76 0.70
N GLY A 281 -5.59 13.89 1.11
CA GLY A 281 -4.93 15.21 1.02
C GLY A 281 -4.76 15.76 -0.40
N ALA A 282 -5.43 15.15 -1.38
CA ALA A 282 -5.54 15.63 -2.75
C ALA A 282 -6.98 15.46 -3.25
N GLU A 283 -7.53 16.50 -3.89
CA GLU A 283 -8.84 16.47 -4.52
C GLU A 283 -8.63 16.49 -6.04
N LEU A 284 -8.87 15.35 -6.69
CA LEU A 284 -8.59 15.16 -8.11
C LEU A 284 -9.82 15.45 -8.97
N LEU A 285 -10.99 14.90 -8.62
CA LEU A 285 -12.22 15.20 -9.35
C LEU A 285 -12.93 16.42 -8.74
N PRO A 286 -13.60 17.25 -9.57
CA PRO A 286 -13.68 17.16 -11.03
C PRO A 286 -12.53 17.89 -11.77
N LEU A 287 -11.68 18.63 -11.05
CA LEU A 287 -10.79 19.65 -11.64
C LEU A 287 -9.51 19.09 -12.29
N MET A 288 -9.04 17.94 -11.84
CA MET A 288 -7.81 17.26 -12.26
C MET A 288 -8.07 15.73 -12.36
N PRO A 289 -8.97 15.28 -13.25
CA PRO A 289 -9.29 13.86 -13.37
C PRO A 289 -8.04 13.03 -13.75
N VAL A 290 -7.84 11.92 -13.06
CA VAL A 290 -6.79 10.94 -13.38
C VAL A 290 -7.47 9.65 -13.81
N TRP A 291 -7.54 9.43 -15.12
CA TRP A 291 -8.12 8.21 -15.70
C TRP A 291 -7.02 7.15 -15.86
N SER A 292 -7.04 6.13 -15.01
CA SER A 292 -6.10 5.03 -15.08
C SER A 292 -6.47 4.03 -16.17
N ARG A 293 -5.49 3.24 -16.63
CA ARG A 293 -5.69 2.15 -17.59
C ARG A 293 -5.39 0.81 -16.92
N LEU A 294 -6.33 -0.13 -16.99
CA LEU A 294 -6.13 -1.48 -16.47
C LEU A 294 -5.05 -2.21 -17.30
N LEU A 295 -4.03 -2.73 -16.63
CA LEU A 295 -2.91 -3.45 -17.25
C LEU A 295 -3.01 -4.96 -17.04
N SER A 296 -3.41 -5.39 -15.85
CA SER A 296 -3.62 -6.81 -15.55
C SER A 296 -4.58 -7.02 -14.38
N VAL A 297 -5.27 -8.15 -14.41
CA VAL A 297 -6.07 -8.70 -13.31
C VAL A 297 -5.63 -10.13 -13.08
N ARG A 298 -5.22 -10.42 -11.85
CA ARG A 298 -5.03 -11.78 -11.37
C ARG A 298 -5.99 -12.08 -10.24
N ARG A 299 -6.33 -13.35 -10.07
CA ARG A 299 -7.17 -13.84 -8.98
C ARG A 299 -6.45 -14.92 -8.20
N GLN A 300 -6.65 -14.90 -6.89
CA GLN A 300 -6.33 -16.03 -6.04
C GLN A 300 -7.38 -16.10 -4.94
N SER A 301 -8.08 -17.23 -4.85
CA SER A 301 -9.27 -17.35 -3.98
C SER A 301 -10.27 -16.22 -4.27
N ASP A 302 -10.70 -15.47 -3.24
CA ASP A 302 -11.64 -14.35 -3.36
C ASP A 302 -10.93 -12.98 -3.45
N PHE A 303 -9.61 -12.95 -3.65
CA PHE A 303 -8.83 -11.73 -3.83
C PHE A 303 -8.62 -11.45 -5.31
N LEU A 304 -8.71 -10.16 -5.68
CA LEU A 304 -8.24 -9.67 -6.98
C LEU A 304 -6.96 -8.87 -6.80
N PHE A 305 -6.01 -9.09 -7.70
CA PHE A 305 -4.74 -8.38 -7.76
C PHE A 305 -4.71 -7.58 -9.05
N LEU A 306 -4.87 -6.28 -8.90
CA LEU A 306 -5.05 -5.35 -10.00
C LEU A 306 -3.77 -4.56 -10.24
N ARG A 307 -3.44 -4.33 -11.51
CA ARG A 307 -2.34 -3.44 -11.92
C ARG A 307 -2.91 -2.40 -12.87
N TYR A 308 -2.69 -1.14 -12.57
CA TYR A 308 -3.12 -0.01 -13.39
C TYR A 308 -1.92 0.85 -13.79
N ALA A 309 -1.90 1.34 -15.03
CA ALA A 309 -1.09 2.48 -15.42
C ALA A 309 -1.84 3.77 -15.04
N LEU A 310 -1.09 4.73 -14.52
CA LEU A 310 -1.54 6.10 -14.39
C LEU A 310 -1.04 6.90 -15.60
N PRO A 311 -1.82 7.91 -16.05
CA PRO A 311 -1.42 8.70 -17.20
C PRO A 311 -0.15 9.51 -16.87
N ALA A 312 0.89 9.28 -17.66
CA ALA A 312 1.94 10.27 -17.86
C ALA A 312 1.36 11.38 -18.75
N THR A 313 1.64 12.65 -18.45
CA THR A 313 1.36 13.76 -19.38
C THR A 313 2.16 13.66 -20.66
#